data_AF-A0A382EQJ6-F1
#
_entry.id   AF-A0A382EQJ6-F1
#
_cell.length_a   1.000
_cell.length_b   1.000
_cell.length_c   1.000
_cell.angle_alpha   90.00
_cell.angle_beta   90.00
_cell.angle_gamma   90.00
#
_symmetry.space_group_name_H-M   'P 1'
#
loop_
_entity.id
_entity.type
_entity.pdbx_description
1 polymer ?
#
loop_
_entity_poly.entity_id
_entity_poly.type
_entity_poly.pdbx_seq_one_letter_code
_entity_poly.pdbx_strand_id
1 'polypeptide(L)'
;MELYGSSVGSWCHAALASADAVSALEKLQYRYLNQVWEQDDPRPAHEIVDGLCEWVLDGFLNQESINSIIDHPRFTTHIVTARGRGLNNRPNDWLLAIGMGSSAIGNILYRDLLILGFQRVVFSSGPSRAFSFHDFDTAHVPLTQDLVKPALIASGSIPFLMGGLNFQQGNLPGQYWDGAVIDYHFDFINQTGEGMILYPYFSTSVIQGWFDKKLPWRRTPAEPLRRTVVVAPSNNYLKQLPRGKVPNRKDFTRYNDAERLKNWQTAVERSKVLGAAFEEM
;
A
#
# COMPACT_ATOMS: atom_id res chain seq x y z
N MET A 1 -2.06 18.87 -5.65
CA MET A 1 -2.04 18.08 -4.39
C MET A 1 -1.35 16.78 -4.70
N GLU A 2 -0.48 16.28 -3.82
CA GLU A 2 0.30 15.07 -4.08
C GLU A 2 -0.33 13.89 -3.34
N LEU A 3 -0.52 12.77 -4.05
CA LEU A 3 -1.09 11.53 -3.51
C LEU A 3 0.02 10.48 -3.40
N TYR A 4 0.55 10.33 -2.20
CA TYR A 4 1.59 9.33 -1.89
C TYR A 4 0.95 8.04 -1.36
N GLY A 5 1.14 6.93 -2.07
CA GLY A 5 0.60 5.64 -1.65
C GLY A 5 1.62 4.51 -1.72
N SER A 6 1.58 3.64 -0.72
CA SER A 6 2.20 2.32 -0.73
C SER A 6 1.12 1.26 -0.45
N SER A 7 1.36 0.00 -0.79
CA SER A 7 0.40 -1.08 -0.60
C SER A 7 -0.96 -0.76 -1.25
N VAL A 8 -2.03 -1.33 -0.70
CA VAL A 8 -3.41 -1.02 -1.10
C VAL A 8 -3.77 0.47 -0.98
N GLY A 9 -3.02 1.25 -0.18
CA GLY A 9 -3.18 2.71 -0.13
C GLY A 9 -2.90 3.37 -1.48
N SER A 10 -1.93 2.85 -2.24
CA SER A 10 -1.69 3.30 -3.62
C SER A 10 -2.87 3.03 -4.55
N TRP A 11 -3.60 1.92 -4.35
CA TRP A 11 -4.77 1.57 -5.16
C TRP A 11 -5.94 2.53 -4.87
N CYS A 12 -6.18 2.85 -3.60
CA CYS A 12 -7.17 3.85 -3.21
C CYS A 12 -6.85 5.24 -3.78
N HIS A 13 -5.57 5.64 -3.76
CA HIS A 13 -5.16 6.92 -4.35
C HIS A 13 -5.27 6.95 -5.87
N ALA A 14 -4.96 5.85 -6.55
CA ALA A 14 -5.17 5.73 -8.00
C ALA A 14 -6.66 5.78 -8.37
N ALA A 15 -7.53 5.13 -7.58
CA ALA A 15 -8.97 5.25 -7.74
C ALA A 15 -9.45 6.70 -7.51
N LEU A 16 -8.91 7.39 -6.50
CA LEU A 16 -9.20 8.82 -6.26
C LEU A 16 -8.74 9.74 -7.40
N ALA A 17 -7.65 9.39 -8.09
CA ALA A 17 -7.12 10.13 -9.25
C ALA A 17 -7.76 9.69 -10.58
N SER A 18 -8.75 8.81 -10.56
CA SER A 18 -9.53 8.44 -11.75
C SER A 18 -10.53 9.54 -12.10
N ALA A 19 -10.94 9.60 -13.37
CA ALA A 19 -11.85 10.65 -13.88
C ALA A 19 -13.18 10.69 -13.11
N ASP A 20 -13.72 9.50 -12.78
CA ASP A 20 -14.83 9.32 -11.84
C ASP A 20 -14.31 8.59 -10.58
N ALA A 21 -13.86 9.38 -9.61
CA ALA A 21 -13.27 8.89 -8.38
C ALA A 21 -14.24 8.04 -7.54
N VAL A 22 -15.52 8.41 -7.50
CA VAL A 22 -16.54 7.70 -6.71
C VAL A 22 -16.77 6.32 -7.31
N SER A 23 -17.03 6.25 -8.62
CA SER A 23 -17.23 4.98 -9.32
C SER A 23 -16.00 4.08 -9.23
N ALA A 24 -14.79 4.64 -9.34
CA ALA A 24 -13.55 3.88 -9.23
C ALA A 24 -13.36 3.29 -7.81
N LEU A 25 -13.61 4.07 -6.76
CA LEU A 25 -13.53 3.62 -5.38
C LEU A 25 -14.59 2.56 -5.06
N GLU A 26 -15.82 2.71 -5.56
CA GLU A 26 -16.89 1.71 -5.40
C GLU A 26 -16.55 0.39 -6.08
N LYS A 27 -16.00 0.42 -7.30
CA LYS A 27 -15.55 -0.78 -8.02
C LYS A 27 -14.38 -1.45 -7.33
N LEU A 28 -13.40 -0.66 -6.85
CA LEU A 28 -12.29 -1.15 -6.05
C LEU A 28 -12.80 -1.85 -4.78
N GLN A 29 -13.67 -1.19 -4.01
CA GLN A 29 -14.27 -1.76 -2.79
C GLN A 29 -15.03 -3.04 -3.10
N TYR A 30 -15.90 -3.02 -4.11
CA TYR A 30 -16.70 -4.17 -4.52
C TYR A 30 -15.80 -5.36 -4.86
N ARG A 31 -14.80 -5.20 -5.73
CA ARG A 31 -13.92 -6.31 -6.10
C ARG A 31 -13.07 -6.76 -4.92
N TYR A 32 -12.55 -5.83 -4.11
CA TYR A 32 -11.75 -6.19 -2.93
C TYR A 32 -12.54 -7.05 -1.93
N LEU A 33 -13.83 -6.76 -1.73
CA LEU A 33 -14.75 -7.55 -0.90
C LEU A 33 -15.04 -8.95 -1.47
N ASN A 34 -15.17 -9.06 -2.80
CA ASN A 34 -15.69 -10.24 -3.49
C ASN A 34 -14.60 -11.15 -4.09
N GLN A 35 -13.36 -11.05 -3.62
CA GLN A 35 -12.29 -11.98 -4.02
C GLN A 35 -12.61 -13.39 -3.53
N VAL A 36 -12.80 -14.36 -4.42
CA VAL A 36 -13.07 -15.78 -4.09
C VAL A 36 -12.20 -16.69 -4.94
N TRP A 37 -11.86 -17.87 -4.45
CA TRP A 37 -11.12 -18.89 -5.19
C TRP A 37 -11.59 -20.29 -4.77
N GLU A 38 -11.35 -21.27 -5.63
CA GLU A 38 -11.68 -22.67 -5.36
C GLU A 38 -10.68 -23.25 -4.36
N GLN A 39 -11.14 -24.00 -3.35
CA GLN A 39 -10.25 -24.56 -2.33
C GLN A 39 -9.29 -25.62 -2.89
N ASP A 40 -9.68 -26.26 -3.98
CA ASP A 40 -8.96 -27.30 -4.71
C ASP A 40 -8.32 -26.78 -6.01
N ASP A 41 -8.17 -25.46 -6.14
CA ASP A 41 -7.46 -24.86 -7.27
C ASP A 41 -6.03 -25.44 -7.37
N PRO A 42 -5.66 -26.05 -8.51
CA PRO A 42 -4.37 -26.72 -8.66
C PRO A 42 -3.19 -25.75 -8.81
N ARG A 43 -3.44 -24.46 -9.00
CA ARG A 43 -2.39 -23.44 -9.16
C ARG A 43 -1.68 -23.17 -7.84
N PRO A 44 -0.40 -22.77 -7.88
CA PRO A 44 0.28 -22.25 -6.70
C PRO A 44 -0.48 -21.07 -6.08
N ALA A 45 -0.52 -21.02 -4.74
CA ALA A 45 -1.27 -19.99 -4.02
C ALA A 45 -0.92 -18.54 -4.42
N HIS A 46 0.36 -18.26 -4.73
CA HIS A 46 0.78 -16.93 -5.16
C HIS A 46 0.18 -16.56 -6.53
N GLU A 47 0.07 -17.49 -7.48
CA GLU A 47 -0.55 -17.22 -8.79
C GLU A 47 -2.04 -16.90 -8.66
N ILE A 48 -2.74 -17.57 -7.73
CA ILE A 48 -4.15 -17.29 -7.43
C ILE A 48 -4.28 -15.86 -6.88
N VAL A 49 -3.45 -15.49 -5.90
CA VAL A 49 -3.51 -14.16 -5.28
C VAL A 49 -3.12 -13.07 -6.28
N ASP A 50 -2.11 -13.29 -7.11
CA ASP A 50 -1.70 -12.36 -8.16
C ASP A 50 -2.86 -12.10 -9.13
N GLY A 51 -3.51 -13.16 -9.63
CA GLY A 51 -4.69 -13.04 -10.49
C GLY A 51 -5.88 -12.33 -9.82
N LEU A 52 -6.10 -12.54 -8.53
CA LEU A 52 -7.13 -11.83 -7.76
C LEU A 52 -6.81 -10.34 -7.64
N CYS A 53 -5.55 -9.99 -7.41
CA CYS A 53 -5.10 -8.60 -7.29
C CYS A 53 -5.19 -7.87 -8.64
N GLU A 54 -4.82 -8.52 -9.73
CA GLU A 54 -5.07 -8.00 -11.09
C GLU A 54 -6.55 -7.79 -11.34
N TRP A 55 -7.39 -8.78 -11.03
CA TRP A 55 -8.83 -8.68 -11.17
C TRP A 55 -9.41 -7.51 -10.36
N VAL A 56 -8.92 -7.26 -9.14
CA VAL A 56 -9.35 -6.09 -8.34
C VAL A 56 -9.02 -4.78 -9.05
N LEU A 57 -7.78 -4.61 -9.51
CA LEU A 57 -7.34 -3.38 -10.19
C LEU A 57 -8.06 -3.16 -11.53
N ASP A 58 -8.28 -4.22 -12.30
CA ASP A 58 -9.05 -4.19 -13.55
C ASP A 58 -10.52 -3.80 -13.34
N GLY A 59 -10.97 -3.70 -12.08
CA GLY A 59 -12.28 -3.17 -11.74
C GLY A 59 -12.46 -1.71 -12.10
N PHE A 60 -11.42 -0.92 -11.97
CA PHE A 60 -11.49 0.51 -12.27
C PHE A 60 -10.43 0.96 -13.27
N LEU A 61 -9.33 0.22 -13.43
CA LEU A 61 -8.31 0.54 -14.42
C LEU A 61 -8.78 0.23 -15.84
N ASN A 62 -9.00 1.30 -16.60
CA ASN A 62 -9.18 1.31 -18.05
C ASN A 62 -8.33 2.45 -18.64
N GLN A 63 -8.37 2.62 -19.96
CA GLN A 63 -7.55 3.64 -20.62
C GLN A 63 -7.84 5.07 -20.11
N GLU A 64 -9.11 5.40 -19.87
CA GLU A 64 -9.51 6.73 -19.37
C GLU A 64 -9.00 6.97 -17.95
N SER A 65 -9.17 5.99 -17.04
CA SER A 65 -8.67 6.13 -15.67
C SER A 65 -7.14 6.19 -15.62
N ILE A 66 -6.45 5.41 -16.46
CA ILE A 66 -4.97 5.42 -16.55
C ILE A 66 -4.49 6.80 -17.02
N ASN A 67 -5.10 7.35 -18.07
CA ASN A 67 -4.78 8.69 -18.54
C ASN A 67 -5.06 9.74 -17.45
N SER A 68 -6.19 9.62 -16.76
CA SER A 68 -6.55 10.49 -15.64
C SER A 68 -5.53 10.43 -14.51
N ILE A 69 -5.03 9.25 -14.14
CA ILE A 69 -4.04 9.07 -13.05
C ILE A 69 -2.72 9.78 -13.38
N ILE A 70 -2.32 9.77 -14.66
CA ILE A 70 -1.05 10.36 -15.12
C ILE A 70 -1.20 11.87 -15.28
N ASP A 71 -2.25 12.33 -15.96
CA ASP A 71 -2.43 13.73 -16.34
C ASP A 71 -3.49 14.45 -15.49
N HIS A 72 -3.71 14.02 -14.25
CA HIS A 72 -4.78 14.58 -13.41
C HIS A 72 -4.57 16.08 -13.16
N PRO A 73 -5.56 16.95 -13.40
CA PRO A 73 -5.38 18.41 -13.28
C PRO A 73 -5.12 18.88 -11.83
N ARG A 74 -5.54 18.08 -10.84
CA ARG A 74 -5.43 18.41 -9.41
C ARG A 74 -4.42 17.58 -8.63
N PHE A 75 -4.15 16.35 -9.09
CA PHE A 75 -3.42 15.36 -8.33
C PHE A 75 -2.12 14.98 -9.03
N THR A 76 -1.04 14.89 -8.27
CA THR A 76 0.19 14.25 -8.74
C THR A 76 0.31 12.94 -8.00
N THR A 77 0.29 11.84 -8.75
CA THR A 77 0.25 10.48 -8.21
C THR A 77 1.67 10.00 -7.96
N HIS A 78 1.94 9.49 -6.75
CA HIS A 78 3.21 8.86 -6.38
C HIS A 78 2.95 7.46 -5.81
N ILE A 79 3.34 6.43 -6.57
CA ILE A 79 3.22 5.02 -6.20
C ILE A 79 4.57 4.54 -5.69
N VAL A 80 4.62 4.11 -4.43
CA VAL A 80 5.85 3.69 -3.76
C VAL A 80 5.93 2.19 -3.70
N THR A 81 7.10 1.66 -4.07
CA THR A 81 7.42 0.24 -4.09
C THR A 81 8.78 -0.01 -3.41
N ALA A 82 9.02 -1.25 -2.98
CA ALA A 82 10.28 -1.67 -2.41
C ALA A 82 10.97 -2.66 -3.36
N ARG A 83 11.95 -2.21 -4.13
CA ARG A 83 12.76 -3.08 -4.98
C ARG A 83 13.75 -3.86 -4.13
N GLY A 84 13.76 -5.18 -4.25
CA GLY A 84 14.69 -6.05 -3.54
C GLY A 84 16.14 -5.86 -4.00
N ARG A 85 17.08 -5.94 -3.06
CA ARG A 85 18.54 -5.98 -3.28
C ARG A 85 19.12 -7.27 -2.74
N GLY A 86 20.25 -7.69 -3.30
CA GLY A 86 20.94 -8.91 -2.87
C GLY A 86 20.03 -10.15 -2.91
N LEU A 87 19.81 -10.77 -1.75
CA LEU A 87 18.95 -11.95 -1.61
C LEU A 87 17.46 -11.64 -1.80
N ASN A 88 17.01 -10.42 -1.46
CA ASN A 88 15.61 -10.00 -1.64
C ASN A 88 15.23 -9.77 -3.11
N ASN A 89 16.21 -9.76 -4.01
CA ASN A 89 16.00 -9.68 -5.45
C ASN A 89 15.79 -11.05 -6.12
N ARG A 90 15.88 -12.14 -5.35
CA ARG A 90 15.86 -13.50 -5.91
C ARG A 90 14.41 -14.03 -5.92
N PRO A 91 13.97 -14.69 -7.00
CA PRO A 91 12.63 -15.28 -7.10
C PRO A 91 12.48 -16.58 -6.27
N ASN A 92 13.53 -16.99 -5.56
CA ASN A 92 13.55 -18.23 -4.81
C ASN A 92 13.17 -17.96 -3.35
N ASP A 93 12.15 -18.68 -2.87
CA ASP A 93 11.56 -18.47 -1.54
C ASP A 93 12.56 -18.64 -0.38
N TRP A 94 13.50 -19.58 -0.46
CA TRP A 94 14.47 -19.79 0.62
C TRP A 94 15.48 -18.64 0.68
N LEU A 95 15.95 -18.16 -0.47
CA LEU A 95 16.83 -16.99 -0.56
C LEU A 95 16.10 -15.73 -0.08
N LEU A 96 14.84 -15.58 -0.49
CA LEU A 96 13.98 -14.47 -0.06
C LEU A 96 13.75 -14.52 1.46
N ALA A 97 13.54 -15.70 2.05
CA ALA A 97 13.40 -15.88 3.49
C ALA A 97 14.65 -15.43 4.26
N ILE A 98 15.85 -15.80 3.78
CA ILE A 98 17.11 -15.35 4.39
C ILE A 98 17.29 -13.84 4.23
N GLY A 99 17.00 -13.28 3.04
CA GLY A 99 17.08 -11.84 2.80
C GLY A 99 16.13 -11.03 3.69
N MET A 100 14.87 -11.47 3.80
CA MET A 100 13.85 -10.84 4.64
C MET A 100 14.21 -10.95 6.12
N GLY A 101 14.68 -12.12 6.57
CA GLY A 101 15.15 -12.32 7.94
C GLY A 101 16.35 -11.43 8.27
N SER A 102 17.32 -11.34 7.37
CA SER A 102 18.50 -10.47 7.53
C SER A 102 18.10 -8.99 7.57
N SER A 103 17.15 -8.59 6.73
CA SER A 103 16.61 -7.22 6.71
C SER A 103 15.85 -6.88 8.00
N ALA A 104 15.09 -7.84 8.55
CA ALA A 104 14.40 -7.67 9.83
C ALA A 104 15.38 -7.50 10.99
N ILE A 105 16.44 -8.33 11.05
CA ILE A 105 17.51 -8.21 12.05
C ILE A 105 18.23 -6.87 11.92
N GLY A 106 18.61 -6.50 10.69
CA GLY A 106 19.19 -5.20 10.39
C GLY A 106 18.31 -4.06 10.92
N ASN A 107 17.01 -4.06 10.58
CA ASN A 107 16.06 -3.05 11.04
C ASN A 107 15.93 -2.96 12.58
N ILE A 108 16.01 -4.09 13.28
CA ILE A 108 15.99 -4.10 14.75
C ILE A 108 17.21 -3.35 15.31
N LEU A 109 18.40 -3.58 14.74
CA LEU A 109 19.64 -2.90 15.15
C LEU A 109 19.62 -1.43 14.73
N TYR A 110 19.54 -1.17 13.42
CA TYR A 110 19.50 0.15 12.82
C TYR A 110 18.63 0.11 11.57
N ARG A 111 17.59 0.93 11.53
CA ARG A 111 16.64 0.96 10.41
C ARG A 111 17.32 1.23 9.07
N ASP A 112 18.32 2.09 9.06
CA ASP A 112 19.11 2.45 7.86
C ASP A 112 19.76 1.23 7.19
N LEU A 113 19.98 0.12 7.91
CA LEU A 113 20.50 -1.12 7.31
C LEU A 113 19.55 -1.77 6.31
N LEU A 114 18.27 -1.36 6.28
CA LEU A 114 17.33 -1.80 5.26
C LEU A 114 17.77 -1.42 3.85
N ILE A 115 18.60 -0.39 3.66
CA ILE A 115 19.15 0.00 2.33
C ILE A 115 19.97 -1.11 1.66
N LEU A 116 20.49 -2.05 2.45
CA LEU A 116 21.25 -3.21 1.96
C LEU A 116 20.33 -4.26 1.35
N GLY A 117 19.11 -4.37 1.87
CA GLY A 117 18.10 -5.33 1.44
C GLY A 117 17.09 -4.78 0.43
N PHE A 118 16.89 -3.47 0.40
CA PHE A 118 15.87 -2.82 -0.44
C PHE A 118 16.30 -1.46 -0.98
N GLN A 119 15.68 -1.06 -2.08
CA GLN A 119 15.70 0.28 -2.65
C GLN A 119 14.27 0.82 -2.69
N ARG A 120 14.06 2.07 -2.29
CA ARG A 120 12.78 2.74 -2.50
C ARG A 120 12.66 3.11 -3.98
N VAL A 121 11.56 2.76 -4.63
CA VAL A 121 11.27 3.22 -5.99
C VAL A 121 9.90 3.91 -6.02
N VAL A 122 9.89 5.15 -6.47
CA VAL A 122 8.71 6.01 -6.51
C VAL A 122 8.34 6.29 -7.97
N PHE A 123 7.23 5.69 -8.42
CA PHE A 123 6.66 5.97 -9.73
C PHE A 123 5.77 7.21 -9.64
N SER A 124 6.10 8.26 -10.38
CA SER A 124 5.49 9.58 -10.21
C SER A 124 4.92 10.12 -11.51
N SER A 125 3.68 10.63 -11.48
CA SER A 125 3.08 11.30 -12.65
C SER A 125 3.58 12.73 -12.87
N GLY A 126 4.34 13.28 -11.91
CA GLY A 126 4.96 14.59 -11.99
C GLY A 126 5.97 14.81 -10.86
N PRO A 127 6.59 16.00 -10.78
CA PRO A 127 7.56 16.31 -9.74
C PRO A 127 6.89 16.39 -8.36
N SER A 128 7.58 15.89 -7.33
CA SER A 128 7.21 16.07 -5.93
C SER A 128 7.65 17.43 -5.41
N ARG A 129 6.80 18.06 -4.60
CA ARG A 129 7.15 19.21 -3.75
C ARG A 129 6.87 18.92 -2.28
N ALA A 130 6.09 17.89 -1.96
CA ALA A 130 5.74 17.55 -0.59
C ALA A 130 6.86 16.78 0.13
N PHE A 131 7.56 15.91 -0.60
CA PHE A 131 8.60 15.03 -0.04
C PHE A 131 9.89 15.09 -0.84
N SER A 132 11.01 15.11 -0.12
CA SER A 132 12.36 14.87 -0.64
C SER A 132 13.01 13.79 0.21
N PHE A 133 13.16 12.59 -0.36
CA PHE A 133 13.68 11.44 0.36
C PHE A 133 15.21 11.48 0.45
N HIS A 134 15.73 11.45 1.68
CA HIS A 134 17.18 11.47 1.96
C HIS A 134 17.66 10.27 2.79
N ASP A 135 16.73 9.48 3.31
CA ASP A 135 16.92 8.35 4.23
C ASP A 135 17.23 7.02 3.51
N PHE A 136 16.76 6.84 2.29
CA PHE A 136 17.04 5.67 1.46
C PHE A 136 17.57 6.10 0.09
N ASP A 137 18.36 5.22 -0.54
CA ASP A 137 18.62 5.27 -1.98
C ASP A 137 17.28 5.13 -2.71
N THR A 138 16.74 6.28 -3.12
CA THR A 138 15.40 6.40 -3.68
C THR A 138 15.53 6.64 -5.17
N ALA A 139 15.01 5.72 -5.98
CA ALA A 139 14.90 5.91 -7.41
C ALA A 139 13.54 6.51 -7.76
N HIS A 140 13.54 7.52 -8.62
CA HIS A 140 12.33 8.13 -9.15
C HIS A 140 12.14 7.69 -10.60
N VAL A 141 10.95 7.17 -10.91
CA VAL A 141 10.60 6.67 -12.24
C VAL A 141 9.38 7.45 -12.73
N PRO A 142 9.39 8.03 -13.95
CA PRO A 142 8.19 8.62 -14.53
C PRO A 142 7.08 7.58 -14.68
N LEU A 143 5.87 7.92 -14.24
CA LEU A 143 4.70 7.07 -14.39
C LEU A 143 4.14 7.22 -15.81
N THR A 144 4.36 6.20 -16.64
CA THR A 144 3.80 6.10 -17.99
C THR A 144 2.58 5.18 -18.00
N GLN A 145 1.80 5.22 -19.08
CA GLN A 145 0.54 4.44 -19.20
C GLN A 145 0.75 2.93 -18.98
N ASP A 146 1.84 2.39 -19.53
CA ASP A 146 2.24 0.99 -19.40
C ASP A 146 2.74 0.62 -17.99
N LEU A 147 3.14 1.61 -17.18
CA LEU A 147 3.66 1.39 -15.82
C LEU A 147 2.62 1.56 -14.72
N VAL A 148 1.43 2.13 -14.99
CA VAL A 148 0.40 2.35 -13.95
C VAL A 148 -0.03 1.05 -13.26
N LYS A 149 -0.56 0.09 -14.02
CA LYS A 149 -1.02 -1.18 -13.45
C LYS A 149 0.14 -1.98 -12.83
N PRO A 150 1.29 -2.18 -13.50
CA PRO A 150 2.46 -2.82 -12.91
C PRO A 150 2.94 -2.17 -11.60
N ALA A 151 3.05 -0.84 -11.53
CA ALA A 151 3.47 -0.14 -10.32
C ALA A 151 2.49 -0.35 -9.16
N LEU A 152 1.17 -0.33 -9.44
CA LEU A 152 0.14 -0.60 -8.43
C LEU A 152 0.23 -2.04 -7.92
N ILE A 153 0.34 -3.04 -8.80
CA ILE A 153 0.51 -4.45 -8.39
C ILE A 153 1.76 -4.59 -7.53
N ALA A 154 2.91 -4.12 -8.00
CA ALA A 154 4.17 -4.16 -7.27
C ALA A 154 4.06 -3.49 -5.89
N SER A 155 3.38 -2.33 -5.81
CA SER A 155 3.18 -1.60 -4.56
C SER A 155 2.37 -2.41 -3.55
N GLY A 156 1.51 -3.34 -3.98
CA GLY A 156 0.74 -4.25 -3.13
C GLY A 156 1.30 -5.68 -3.00
N SER A 157 2.41 -6.02 -3.67
CA SER A 157 2.97 -7.39 -3.71
C SER A 157 3.57 -7.81 -2.38
N ILE A 158 2.79 -8.48 -1.53
CA ILE A 158 3.24 -8.95 -0.22
C ILE A 158 4.18 -10.17 -0.39
N PRO A 159 5.45 -10.11 0.07
CA PRO A 159 6.37 -11.24 0.09
C PRO A 159 5.76 -12.48 0.76
N PHE A 160 6.01 -13.65 0.15
CA PHE A 160 5.46 -14.96 0.55
C PHE A 160 3.95 -15.12 0.38
N LEU A 161 3.24 -14.09 -0.09
CA LEU A 161 1.81 -14.17 -0.42
C LEU A 161 1.57 -13.98 -1.92
N MET A 162 2.34 -13.10 -2.55
CA MET A 162 2.26 -12.74 -3.97
C MET A 162 3.59 -12.95 -4.66
N GLY A 163 3.55 -13.12 -5.98
CA GLY A 163 4.73 -13.05 -6.81
C GLY A 163 5.38 -11.66 -6.75
N GLY A 164 6.71 -11.63 -6.71
CA GLY A 164 7.43 -10.37 -6.91
C GLY A 164 7.29 -9.93 -8.36
N LEU A 165 7.05 -8.64 -8.58
CA LEU A 165 6.94 -8.13 -9.94
C LEU A 165 8.33 -7.77 -10.48
N ASN A 166 8.64 -8.22 -11.69
CA ASN A 166 9.90 -7.87 -12.35
C ASN A 166 9.64 -7.01 -13.59
N PHE A 167 10.00 -5.74 -13.50
CA PHE A 167 9.94 -4.81 -14.63
C PHE A 167 11.05 -5.17 -15.63
N GLN A 168 10.65 -5.75 -16.76
CA GLN A 168 11.57 -6.13 -17.84
C GLN A 168 12.13 -4.92 -18.60
N GLN A 169 11.45 -3.76 -18.54
CA GLN A 169 11.82 -2.54 -19.25
C GLN A 169 12.24 -1.44 -18.27
N GLY A 170 13.43 -0.89 -18.48
CA GLY A 170 13.98 0.25 -17.72
C GLY A 170 15.30 -0.04 -16.98
N ASN A 171 15.89 1.01 -16.40
CA ASN A 171 17.23 1.00 -15.77
C ASN A 171 17.27 0.36 -14.37
N LEU A 172 16.19 -0.26 -13.89
CA LEU A 172 16.08 -0.78 -12.50
C LEU A 172 15.53 -2.22 -12.47
N PRO A 173 16.23 -3.21 -13.05
CA PRO A 173 15.76 -4.60 -13.09
C PRO A 173 15.71 -5.22 -11.70
N GLY A 174 14.72 -6.05 -11.39
CA GLY A 174 14.67 -6.77 -10.13
C GLY A 174 13.26 -7.07 -9.64
N GLN A 175 13.16 -7.74 -8.50
CA GLN A 175 11.91 -8.07 -7.84
C GLN A 175 11.42 -6.87 -7.05
N TYR A 176 10.18 -6.46 -7.32
CA TYR A 176 9.51 -5.39 -6.62
C TYR A 176 8.47 -5.97 -5.68
N TRP A 177 8.51 -5.47 -4.46
CA TRP A 177 7.65 -5.84 -3.37
C TRP A 177 6.86 -4.65 -2.89
N ASP A 178 5.88 -4.93 -2.03
CA ASP A 178 5.03 -3.93 -1.43
C ASP A 178 5.87 -2.80 -0.82
N GLY A 179 5.58 -1.55 -1.23
CA GLY A 179 6.33 -0.37 -0.78
C GLY A 179 6.31 -0.19 0.72
N ALA A 180 5.32 -0.77 1.38
CA ALA A 180 5.12 -0.69 2.80
C ALA A 180 6.13 -1.51 3.62
N VAL A 181 6.93 -2.36 2.97
CA VAL A 181 8.17 -2.93 3.55
C VAL A 181 9.05 -1.81 4.11
N ILE A 182 9.28 -0.78 3.30
CA ILE A 182 10.04 0.42 3.70
C ILE A 182 9.09 1.44 4.32
N ASP A 183 8.06 1.86 3.59
CA ASP A 183 7.19 2.99 3.93
C ASP A 183 5.75 2.52 4.22
N TYR A 184 5.56 1.81 5.33
CA TYR A 184 4.23 1.46 5.85
C TYR A 184 3.44 2.71 6.22
N HIS A 185 4.11 3.63 6.91
CA HIS A 185 3.78 5.04 6.86
C HIS A 185 5.06 5.76 6.43
N PHE A 186 4.91 6.83 5.64
CA PHE A 186 6.07 7.58 5.17
C PHE A 186 6.86 8.17 6.34
N ASP A 187 8.18 8.23 6.20
CA ASP A 187 9.00 8.96 7.16
C ASP A 187 8.85 10.47 6.91
N PHE A 188 8.06 11.12 7.76
CA PHE A 188 7.70 12.53 7.68
C PHE A 188 8.88 13.48 7.92
N ILE A 189 10.04 12.98 8.36
CA ILE A 189 11.27 13.79 8.35
C ILE A 189 11.67 14.22 6.93
N ASN A 190 11.25 13.46 5.92
CA ASN A 190 11.45 13.77 4.51
C ASN A 190 10.42 14.76 3.96
N GLN A 191 9.48 15.25 4.78
CA GLN A 191 8.53 16.28 4.36
C GLN A 191 9.27 17.62 4.22
N THR A 192 9.34 18.11 2.99
CA THR A 192 9.96 19.39 2.66
C THR A 192 8.94 20.47 2.28
N GLY A 193 7.72 20.06 1.91
CA GLY A 193 6.64 20.98 1.56
C GLY A 193 6.14 21.81 2.75
N GLU A 194 5.67 23.03 2.46
CA GLU A 194 5.07 23.93 3.46
C GLU A 194 3.62 23.57 3.84
N GLY A 195 2.97 22.70 3.04
CA GLY A 195 1.59 22.28 3.27
C GLY A 195 1.42 21.28 4.42
N MET A 196 0.16 21.03 4.77
CA MET A 196 -0.25 19.98 5.70
C MET A 196 -0.40 18.64 4.96
N ILE A 197 -0.10 17.54 5.65
CA ILE A 197 -0.39 16.19 5.19
C ILE A 197 -1.66 15.71 5.86
N LEU A 198 -2.66 15.36 5.06
CA LEU A 198 -3.82 14.61 5.53
C LEU A 198 -3.50 13.12 5.44
N TYR A 199 -3.64 12.39 6.54
CA TYR A 199 -3.33 10.97 6.61
C TYR A 199 -4.54 10.18 7.15
N PRO A 200 -5.52 9.83 6.29
CA PRO A 200 -6.63 8.98 6.68
C PRO A 200 -6.15 7.56 6.91
N TYR A 201 -6.38 7.01 8.09
CA TYR A 201 -5.88 5.69 8.48
C TYR A 201 -6.79 4.99 9.48
N PHE A 202 -6.57 3.70 9.71
CA PHE A 202 -7.38 2.91 10.64
C PHE A 202 -6.86 2.94 12.09
N SER A 203 -5.77 3.65 12.36
CA SER A 203 -5.14 3.77 13.68
C SER A 203 -4.50 5.16 13.84
N THR A 204 -4.33 5.59 15.09
CA THR A 204 -3.57 6.81 15.40
C THR A 204 -2.05 6.57 15.52
N SER A 205 -1.62 5.30 15.52
CA SER A 205 -0.21 4.94 15.65
C SER A 205 0.49 4.97 14.30
N VAL A 206 1.44 5.90 14.15
CA VAL A 206 2.33 5.97 12.99
C VAL A 206 3.63 5.21 13.28
N ILE A 207 4.08 4.41 12.31
CA ILE A 207 5.33 3.62 12.32
C ILE A 207 5.91 3.65 10.90
N GLN A 208 7.23 3.52 10.75
CA GLN A 208 7.82 3.73 9.42
C GLN A 208 7.66 2.51 8.50
N GLY A 209 8.12 1.31 8.86
CA GLY A 209 8.06 0.14 7.98
C GLY A 209 7.35 -1.09 8.54
N TRP A 210 7.22 -2.13 7.73
CA TRP A 210 6.63 -3.40 8.16
C TRP A 210 7.34 -4.06 9.33
N PHE A 211 8.67 -4.02 9.33
CA PHE A 211 9.49 -4.63 10.39
C PHE A 211 9.31 -3.91 11.74
N ASP A 212 8.74 -2.70 11.75
CA ASP A 212 8.49 -1.90 12.94
C ASP A 212 7.14 -2.20 13.61
N LYS A 213 6.23 -2.92 12.94
CA LYS A 213 4.85 -3.18 13.40
C LYS A 213 4.73 -3.75 14.81
N LYS A 214 5.72 -4.55 15.23
CA LYS A 214 5.75 -5.22 16.54
C LYS A 214 6.71 -4.56 17.53
N LEU A 215 7.36 -3.46 17.15
CA LEU A 215 8.39 -2.79 17.93
C LEU A 215 7.82 -1.47 18.49
N PRO A 216 7.28 -1.45 19.72
CA PRO A 216 6.57 -0.27 20.24
C PRO A 216 7.45 0.99 20.35
N TRP A 217 8.78 0.83 20.49
CA TRP A 217 9.74 1.93 20.49
C TRP A 217 10.00 2.54 19.10
N ARG A 218 9.46 1.93 18.03
CA ARG A 218 9.55 2.45 16.64
C ARG A 218 8.33 3.30 16.24
N ARG A 219 7.45 3.64 17.19
CA ARG A 219 6.36 4.59 16.93
C ARG A 219 6.95 5.98 16.66
N THR A 220 6.47 6.64 15.61
CA THR A 220 6.94 7.96 15.23
C THR A 220 6.57 8.98 16.32
N PRO A 221 7.52 9.78 16.84
CA PRO A 221 7.22 10.82 17.81
C PRO A 221 6.43 11.97 17.16
N ALA A 222 5.93 12.90 17.98
CA ALA A 222 5.09 13.99 17.49
C ALA A 222 5.83 15.01 16.61
N GLU A 223 7.14 15.21 16.84
CA GLU A 223 7.90 16.27 16.16
C GLU A 223 7.95 16.10 14.63
N PRO A 224 8.29 14.92 14.07
CA PRO A 224 8.20 14.68 12.62
C PRO A 224 6.77 14.80 12.08
N LEU A 225 5.74 14.64 12.92
CA LEU A 225 4.33 14.68 12.54
C LEU A 225 3.70 16.08 12.69
N ARG A 226 4.48 17.13 12.98
CA ARG A 226 3.97 18.48 13.29
C ARG A 226 3.08 19.11 12.21
N ARG A 227 3.19 18.65 10.95
CA ARG A 227 2.36 19.08 9.81
C ARG A 227 1.42 17.97 9.31
N THR A 228 1.18 16.95 10.11
CA THR A 228 0.37 15.78 9.74
C THR A 228 -0.92 15.74 10.55
N VAL A 229 -2.05 15.73 9.84
CA VAL A 229 -3.38 15.48 10.41
C VAL A 229 -3.71 14.00 10.18
N VAL A 230 -3.58 13.19 11.22
CA VAL A 230 -3.99 11.78 11.18
C VAL A 230 -5.48 11.69 11.50
N VAL A 231 -6.27 11.21 10.55
CA VAL A 231 -7.71 10.97 10.74
C VAL A 231 -7.91 9.48 10.93
N ALA A 232 -8.38 9.06 12.11
CA ALA A 232 -8.54 7.65 12.43
C ALA A 232 -9.80 7.39 13.27
N PRO A 233 -10.41 6.20 13.13
CA PRO A 233 -11.58 5.82 13.92
C PRO A 233 -11.24 5.72 15.41
N SER A 234 -12.20 6.06 16.26
CA SER A 234 -12.06 5.87 17.70
C SER A 234 -12.08 4.39 18.10
N ASN A 235 -11.48 4.06 19.25
CA ASN A 235 -11.57 2.71 19.82
C ASN A 235 -13.02 2.26 20.09
N ASN A 236 -13.91 3.21 20.41
CA ASN A 236 -15.34 2.92 20.60
C ASN A 236 -15.99 2.50 19.29
N TYR A 237 -15.65 3.13 18.17
CA TYR A 237 -16.08 2.68 16.85
C TYR A 237 -15.52 1.29 16.54
N LEU A 238 -14.22 1.07 16.75
CA LEU A 238 -13.59 -0.23 16.43
C LEU A 238 -14.26 -1.40 17.16
N LYS A 239 -14.60 -1.24 18.45
CA LYS A 239 -15.32 -2.25 19.25
C LYS A 239 -16.70 -2.63 18.68
N GLN A 240 -17.32 -1.74 17.91
CA GLN A 240 -18.62 -1.99 17.28
C GLN A 240 -18.51 -2.81 15.99
N LEU A 241 -17.33 -2.91 15.39
CA LEU A 241 -17.11 -3.74 14.21
C LEU A 241 -17.16 -5.24 14.57
N PRO A 242 -17.44 -6.12 13.59
CA PRO A 242 -17.27 -7.56 13.79
C PRO A 242 -15.91 -7.89 14.41
N ARG A 243 -15.92 -8.60 15.54
CA ARG A 243 -14.71 -8.95 16.33
C ARG A 243 -13.94 -7.75 16.91
N GLY A 244 -14.52 -6.55 16.91
CA GLY A 244 -13.91 -5.37 17.53
C GLY A 244 -12.68 -4.82 16.80
N LYS A 245 -12.53 -5.11 15.50
CA LYS A 245 -11.38 -4.68 14.68
C LYS A 245 -11.80 -4.39 13.24
N VAL A 246 -10.97 -3.63 12.52
CA VAL A 246 -11.07 -3.52 11.06
C VAL A 246 -10.79 -4.89 10.43
N PRO A 247 -11.60 -5.32 9.43
CA PRO A 247 -11.33 -6.55 8.72
C PRO A 247 -9.95 -6.56 8.05
N ASN A 248 -9.31 -7.73 7.96
CA ASN A 248 -7.96 -7.81 7.42
C ASN A 248 -7.66 -9.16 6.77
N ARG A 249 -6.48 -9.28 6.15
CA ARG A 249 -6.08 -10.47 5.39
C ARG A 249 -6.14 -11.81 6.14
N LYS A 250 -6.10 -11.81 7.48
CA LYS A 250 -6.25 -13.06 8.26
C LYS A 250 -7.67 -13.62 8.20
N ASP A 251 -8.64 -12.83 7.77
CA ASP A 251 -10.03 -13.26 7.68
C ASP A 251 -10.23 -14.25 6.51
N PHE A 252 -9.36 -14.21 5.48
CA PHE A 252 -9.36 -15.17 4.36
C PHE A 252 -9.03 -16.61 4.77
N THR A 253 -8.22 -16.81 5.82
CA THR A 253 -7.90 -18.15 6.33
C THR A 253 -8.77 -18.57 7.49
N ARG A 254 -9.57 -17.65 8.04
CA ARG A 254 -10.35 -17.86 9.27
C ARG A 254 -11.83 -18.15 9.00
N TYR A 255 -12.37 -17.65 7.90
CA TYR A 255 -13.78 -17.72 7.56
C TYR A 255 -13.94 -18.32 6.16
N ASN A 256 -15.08 -18.96 5.91
CA ASN A 256 -15.48 -19.22 4.53
C ASN A 256 -15.89 -17.90 3.84
N ASP A 257 -16.06 -17.94 2.52
CA ASP A 257 -16.34 -16.75 1.72
C ASP A 257 -17.60 -16.00 2.14
N ALA A 258 -18.69 -16.73 2.41
CA ALA A 258 -19.96 -16.11 2.82
C ALA A 258 -19.84 -15.37 4.16
N GLU A 259 -19.19 -15.99 5.16
CA GLU A 259 -18.96 -15.37 6.46
C GLU A 259 -18.01 -14.18 6.39
N ARG A 260 -16.92 -14.30 5.61
CA ARG A 260 -15.97 -13.21 5.38
C ARG A 260 -16.68 -12.02 4.73
N LEU A 261 -17.40 -12.25 3.63
CA LEU A 261 -18.11 -11.22 2.89
C LEU A 261 -19.13 -10.51 3.79
N LYS A 262 -19.93 -11.26 4.57
CA LYS A 262 -20.88 -10.69 5.53
C LYS A 262 -20.19 -9.77 6.56
N ASN A 263 -19.08 -10.22 7.14
CA ASN A 263 -18.33 -9.44 8.12
C ASN A 263 -17.76 -8.16 7.50
N TRP A 264 -17.21 -8.25 6.30
CA TRP A 264 -16.61 -7.10 5.61
C TRP A 264 -17.68 -6.10 5.15
N GLN A 265 -18.81 -6.56 4.60
CA GLN A 265 -19.96 -5.71 4.27
C GLN A 265 -20.51 -4.99 5.51
N THR A 266 -20.59 -5.68 6.65
CA THR A 266 -21.01 -5.04 7.91
C THR A 266 -20.05 -3.91 8.31
N ALA A 267 -18.75 -4.09 8.10
CA ALA A 267 -17.76 -3.05 8.40
C ALA A 267 -17.87 -1.85 7.45
N VAL A 268 -18.14 -2.09 6.16
CA VAL A 268 -18.41 -1.04 5.16
C VAL A 268 -19.69 -0.28 5.49
N GLU A 269 -20.77 -0.96 5.86
CA GLU A 269 -22.01 -0.28 6.21
C GLU A 269 -21.83 0.61 7.45
N ARG A 270 -21.12 0.10 8.46
CA ARG A 270 -20.80 0.86 9.67
C ARG A 270 -19.86 2.03 9.41
N SER A 271 -18.98 1.98 8.40
CA SER A 271 -18.06 3.08 8.11
C SER A 271 -18.74 4.33 7.57
N LYS A 272 -19.98 4.23 7.08
CA LYS A 272 -20.78 5.41 6.67
C LYS A 272 -20.93 6.44 7.78
N VAL A 273 -20.99 6.01 9.05
CA VAL A 273 -21.04 6.93 10.20
C VAL A 273 -19.77 7.77 10.33
N LEU A 274 -18.62 7.23 9.90
CA LEU A 274 -17.37 7.97 9.90
C LEU A 274 -17.35 9.04 8.81
N GLY A 275 -17.94 8.73 7.64
CA GLY A 275 -18.11 9.70 6.55
C GLY A 275 -19.00 10.87 6.98
N ALA A 276 -20.19 10.56 7.53
CA ALA A 276 -21.10 11.59 8.05
C ALA A 276 -20.44 12.44 9.15
N ALA A 277 -19.74 11.80 10.09
CA ALA A 277 -19.03 12.53 11.15
C ALA A 277 -17.89 13.41 10.62
N PHE A 278 -17.27 13.06 9.50
CA PHE A 278 -16.22 13.87 8.88
C PHE A 278 -16.79 15.08 8.11
N GLU A 279 -17.98 14.94 7.51
CA GLU A 279 -18.68 16.06 6.85
C GLU A 279 -19.17 17.13 7.84
N GLU A 280 -19.39 16.77 9.10
CA GLU A 280 -19.82 17.68 10.17
C GLU A 280 -18.68 18.48 10.83
N MET A 281 -17.41 18.19 10.51
CA MET A 281 -16.21 18.84 11.08
C MET A 281 -15.82 20.13 10.34
#